data_AF-A0A7W6MZ66-F1
#
_entry.id   AF-A0A7W6MZ66-F1
#
_cell.length_a   1.000
_cell.length_b   1.000
_cell.length_c   1.000
_cell.angle_alpha   90.00
_cell.angle_beta   90.00
_cell.angle_gamma   90.00
#
_symmetry.space_group_name_H-M   'P 1'
#
loop_
_entity.id
_entity.type
_entity.pdbx_description
1 polymer ?
#
loop_
_entity_poly.entity_id
_entity_poly.type
_entity_poly.pdbx_seq_one_letter_code
_entity_poly.pdbx_strand_id
1 'polypeptide(L)'
;MLEHALDHIELLAENYRPVLGGERYLTDREVAKLLKTCRRTLQEYRDAGRMSYIQLGGKILYRESDIERLLMEGYREAFRIGT
;
A
#
# COMPACT_ATOMS: atom_id res chain seq x y z
N MET A 1 27.92 -0.88 22.86
CA MET A 1 26.86 0.11 23.13
C MET A 1 26.53 0.99 21.91
N LEU A 2 27.48 1.21 20.98
CA LEU A 2 27.25 2.00 19.76
C LEU A 2 26.65 1.18 18.59
N GLU A 3 26.88 -0.14 18.55
CA GLU A 3 26.44 -1.01 17.45
C GLU A 3 24.91 -1.13 17.36
N HIS A 4 24.20 -1.24 18.49
CA HIS A 4 22.73 -1.29 18.51
C HIS A 4 22.06 -0.02 17.98
N ALA A 5 22.70 1.15 18.10
CA ALA A 5 22.16 2.40 17.58
C ALA A 5 22.16 2.43 16.04
N LEU A 6 23.16 1.80 15.42
CA LEU A 6 23.25 1.69 13.96
C LEU A 6 22.18 0.73 13.41
N ASP A 7 21.99 -0.43 14.03
CA ASP A 7 20.88 -1.36 13.70
C ASP A 7 19.51 -0.66 13.79
N HIS A 8 19.30 0.15 14.83
CA HIS A 8 18.06 0.90 14.98
C HIS A 8 17.89 2.00 13.93
N ILE A 9 18.97 2.67 13.53
CA ILE A 9 18.96 3.68 12.46
C ILE A 9 18.73 3.03 11.10
N GLU A 10 19.32 1.86 10.85
CA GLU A 10 19.14 1.11 9.61
C GLU A 10 17.72 0.55 9.51
N LEU A 11 17.18 0.00 10.61
CA LEU A 11 15.76 -0.37 10.70
C LEU A 11 14.85 0.84 10.50
N LEU A 12 15.19 2.00 11.06
CA LEU A 12 14.45 3.24 10.87
C LEU A 12 14.51 3.69 9.42
N ALA A 13 15.65 3.57 8.74
CA ALA A 13 15.85 3.92 7.33
C ALA A 13 15.16 2.94 6.38
N GLU A 14 15.19 1.63 6.66
CA GLU A 14 14.44 0.60 5.93
C GLU A 14 12.92 0.79 6.07
N ASN A 15 12.48 1.32 7.23
CA ASN A 15 11.09 1.71 7.48
C ASN A 15 10.79 3.18 7.13
N TYR A 16 11.81 3.96 6.77
CA TYR A 16 11.68 5.37 6.41
C TYR A 16 11.07 5.41 5.02
N ARG A 17 9.74 5.43 5.00
CA ARG A 17 8.97 5.72 3.80
C ARG A 17 9.03 7.24 3.64
N PRO A 18 9.87 7.80 2.76
CA PRO A 18 9.90 9.23 2.57
C PRO A 18 8.49 9.67 2.22
N VAL A 19 7.93 10.49 3.09
CA VAL A 19 6.60 11.04 2.91
C VAL A 19 6.73 12.04 1.77
N LEU A 20 6.51 11.58 0.53
CA LEU A 20 6.62 12.41 -0.66
C LEU A 20 5.48 13.44 -0.62
N GLY A 21 5.76 14.60 -0.03
CA GLY A 21 4.82 15.70 0.09
C GLY A 21 3.69 15.49 1.11
N GLY A 22 3.92 14.73 2.19
CA GLY A 22 2.88 14.47 3.22
C GLY A 22 2.06 13.19 3.00
N GLU A 23 2.17 12.58 1.81
CA GLU A 23 1.47 11.33 1.46
C GLU A 23 2.38 10.09 1.60
N ARG A 24 1.82 9.00 2.14
CA ARG A 24 2.48 7.69 2.13
C ARG A 24 2.18 6.95 0.83
N TYR A 25 3.22 6.34 0.29
CA TYR A 25 3.14 5.50 -0.89
C TYR A 25 3.37 4.04 -0.52
N LEU A 26 2.54 3.16 -1.05
CA LEU A 26 2.53 1.73 -0.81
C LEU A 26 2.98 0.99 -2.07
N THR A 27 3.80 -0.03 -1.90
CA THR A 27 4.21 -0.95 -2.97
C THR A 27 3.17 -2.02 -3.25
N ASP A 28 3.30 -2.76 -4.35
CA ASP A 28 2.43 -3.91 -4.68
C ASP A 28 2.32 -4.90 -3.50
N ARG A 29 3.42 -5.13 -2.78
CA ARG A 29 3.48 -6.06 -1.64
C ARG A 29 2.64 -5.57 -0.48
N GLU A 30 2.69 -4.28 -0.20
CA GLU A 30 1.96 -3.67 0.90
C GLU A 30 0.48 -3.59 0.60
N VAL A 31 0.12 -3.16 -0.62
CA VAL A 31 -1.28 -3.12 -1.07
C VAL A 31 -1.87 -4.53 -1.09
N ALA A 32 -1.12 -5.54 -1.54
CA ALA A 32 -1.55 -6.93 -1.51
C ALA A 32 -1.83 -7.41 -0.08
N LYS A 33 -0.95 -7.06 0.87
CA LYS A 33 -1.12 -7.39 2.29
C LYS A 33 -2.33 -6.67 2.91
N LEU A 34 -2.52 -5.38 2.57
CA LEU A 34 -3.60 -4.55 3.10
C LEU A 34 -4.97 -5.02 2.59
N LEU A 35 -5.09 -5.26 1.28
CA LEU A 35 -6.32 -5.76 0.65
C LEU A 35 -6.53 -7.27 0.84
N LYS A 36 -5.60 -7.97 1.52
CA LYS A 36 -5.55 -9.44 1.62
C LYS A 36 -5.74 -10.12 0.27
N THR A 37 -5.17 -9.54 -0.77
CA THR A 37 -5.35 -9.96 -2.16
C THR A 37 -4.03 -10.41 -2.78
N CYS A 38 -4.11 -11.07 -3.92
CA CYS A 38 -2.95 -11.55 -4.64
C CYS A 38 -2.41 -10.48 -5.60
N ARG A 39 -1.11 -10.52 -5.91
CA ARG A 39 -0.51 -9.64 -6.94
C ARG A 39 -1.23 -9.73 -8.30
N ARG A 40 -1.82 -10.87 -8.63
CA ARG A 40 -2.62 -11.08 -9.85
C ARG A 40 -3.88 -10.22 -9.86
N THR A 41 -4.55 -10.11 -8.72
CA THR A 41 -5.70 -9.21 -8.58
C THR A 41 -5.28 -7.75 -8.67
N LEU A 42 -4.12 -7.38 -8.13
CA LEU A 42 -3.56 -6.02 -8.32
C LEU A 42 -3.16 -5.72 -9.77
N GLN A 43 -2.82 -6.74 -10.57
CA GLN A 43 -2.66 -6.58 -12.02
C GLN A 43 -4.01 -6.28 -12.67
N GLU A 44 -5.04 -7.09 -12.37
CA GLU A 44 -6.40 -6.88 -12.88
C GLU A 44 -6.95 -5.49 -12.50
N TYR A 45 -6.70 -5.00 -11.29
CA TYR A 45 -7.11 -3.65 -10.87
C TYR A 45 -6.39 -2.54 -11.65
N ARG A 46 -5.13 -2.77 -12.06
CA ARG A 46 -4.38 -1.84 -12.92
C ARG A 46 -4.90 -1.88 -14.35
N ASP A 47 -5.09 -3.07 -14.90
CA ASP A 47 -5.61 -3.27 -16.26
C ASP A 47 -7.04 -2.73 -16.40
N ALA A 48 -7.85 -2.86 -15.35
CA ALA A 48 -9.19 -2.29 -15.27
C ALA A 48 -9.20 -0.77 -15.00
N GLY A 49 -8.05 -0.14 -14.74
CA GLY A 49 -7.95 1.29 -14.43
C GLY A 49 -8.65 1.71 -13.13
N ARG A 50 -8.92 0.78 -12.21
CA ARG A 50 -9.68 1.03 -10.98
C ARG A 50 -8.82 1.58 -9.83
N MET A 51 -7.50 1.42 -9.90
CA MET A 51 -6.57 1.92 -8.89
C MET A 51 -5.57 2.89 -9.53
N SER A 52 -5.50 4.11 -9.00
CA SER A 52 -4.45 5.06 -9.34
C SER A 52 -3.09 4.55 -8.87
N TYR A 53 -2.10 4.60 -9.77
CA TYR A 53 -0.73 4.22 -9.47
C TYR A 53 0.26 5.21 -10.07
N ILE A 54 1.45 5.25 -9.48
CA ILE A 54 2.59 6.06 -9.93
C ILE A 54 3.75 5.12 -10.17
N GLN A 55 4.40 5.27 -11.32
CA GLN A 55 5.62 4.55 -11.64
C GLN A 55 6.82 5.41 -11.25
N LEU A 56 7.61 4.93 -10.28
CA LEU A 56 8.82 5.60 -9.82
C LEU A 56 10.00 4.62 -9.93
N GLY A 57 10.94 4.92 -10.83
CA GLY A 57 12.14 4.09 -11.02
C GLY A 57 11.86 2.63 -11.38
N GLY A 58 10.79 2.36 -12.13
CA GLY A 58 10.36 0.99 -12.50
C GLY A 58 9.57 0.26 -11.41
N LYS A 59 9.35 0.87 -10.24
CA LYS A 59 8.46 0.34 -9.21
C LYS A 59 7.09 1.01 -9.32
N ILE A 60 6.04 0.24 -9.01
CA ILE A 60 4.67 0.72 -8.95
C ILE A 60 4.37 1.08 -7.50
N LEU A 61 3.93 2.32 -7.31
CA LEU A 61 3.56 2.88 -6.03
C LEU A 61 2.11 3.33 -6.07
N TYR A 62 1.40 3.11 -4.97
CA TYR A 62 0.02 3.49 -4.77
C TYR A 62 -0.04 4.52 -3.65
N ARG A 63 -0.88 5.54 -3.76
CA ARG A 63 -1.10 6.47 -2.65
C ARG A 63 -1.94 5.76 -1.58
N GLU A 64 -1.53 5.84 -0.32
CA GLU A 64 -2.30 5.28 0.79
C GLU A 64 -3.72 5.85 0.81
N SER A 65 -3.88 7.15 0.62
CA SER A 65 -5.19 7.83 0.54
C SER A 65 -6.11 7.27 -0.56
N ASP A 66 -5.55 6.94 -1.72
CA ASP A 66 -6.34 6.35 -2.81
C ASP A 66 -6.74 4.89 -2.50
N ILE A 67 -5.85 4.12 -1.86
CA ILE A 67 -6.15 2.75 -1.43
C ILE A 67 -7.16 2.74 -0.30
N GLU A 68 -7.06 3.67 0.65
CA GLU A 68 -8.04 3.84 1.72
C GLU A 68 -9.40 4.25 1.16
N ARG A 69 -9.46 5.20 0.22
CA ARG A 69 -10.70 5.55 -0.47
C ARG A 69 -11.27 4.36 -1.22
N LEU A 70 -10.44 3.60 -1.93
CA LEU A 70 -10.90 2.39 -2.64
C LEU A 70 -11.37 1.30 -1.67
N LEU A 71 -10.75 1.17 -0.50
CA LEU A 71 -11.24 0.32 0.58
C LEU A 71 -12.61 0.80 1.07
N MET A 72 -12.81 2.10 1.28
CA MET A 72 -14.08 2.67 1.72
C MET A 72 -15.18 2.54 0.64
N GLU A 73 -14.87 2.86 -0.62
CA GLU A 73 -15.80 2.75 -1.76
C GLU A 73 -16.10 1.29 -2.13
N GLY A 74 -15.11 0.43 -1.99
CA GLY A 74 -15.19 -1.01 -2.23
C GLY A 74 -15.69 -1.81 -1.04
N TYR A 75 -15.91 -1.18 0.12
CA TYR A 75 -16.49 -1.79 1.31
C TYR A 75 -17.97 -2.10 1.04
N ARG A 76 -18.24 -3.15 0.28
CA ARG A 76 -19.49 -3.88 0.41
C ARG A 76 -19.38 -4.65 1.72
N GLU A 77 -20.16 -4.25 2.72
CA GLU A 77 -20.39 -5.07 3.91
C GLU A 77 -20.57 -6.53 3.47
N ALA A 78 -19.60 -7.39 3.81
CA ALA A 78 -19.69 -8.81 3.47
C ALA A 78 -20.81 -9.53 4.23
N PHE A 79 -21.59 -8.82 5.05
CA PHE A 79 -22.69 -9.40 5.81
C PHE A 79 -23.79 -8.37 6.04
N ARG A 80 -24.75 -8.29 5.12
CA ARG A 80 -26.13 -8.20 5.58
C ARG A 80 -26.47 -9.56 6.16
N ILE A 81 -26.20 -9.79 7.46
CA ILE A 81 -26.92 -10.82 8.21
C ILE A 81 -28.38 -10.37 8.17
N GLY A 82 -29.11 -10.83 7.17
CA GLY A 82 -30.56 -10.87 7.24
C GLY A 82 -30.92 -12.07 8.10
N THR A 83 -31.35 -11.84 9.33
CA THR A 83 -32.52 -12.41 10.01
C THR A 83 -32.54 -11.88 11.44
#